data_AF-A0A4Q9EJ98-F1
#
_entry.id   AF-A0A4Q9EJ98-F1
#
_cell.length_a   1.000
_cell.length_b   1.000
_cell.length_c   1.000
_cell.angle_alpha   90.00
_cell.angle_beta   90.00
_cell.angle_gamma   90.00
#
_symmetry.space_group_name_H-M   'P 1'
#
loop_
_entity.id
_entity.type
_entity.pdbx_description
1 polymer ?
#
loop_
_entity_poly.entity_id
_entity_poly.type
_entity_poly.pdbx_seq_one_letter_code
_entity_poly.pdbx_strand_id
1 'polypeptide(L)'
;MIDAFSRQQIAQAIRQFSIGRISNYQYEQRVSACISTEDAIVQRFMSDAEWITDDDEFSLKDEQLLTAQEREENARIILFLRSNLEYRWPEPEITTLSWSYITGASCFLLTIILAQYGTQRFWQATLGTVILVCLWTHHLRNKRKKHEQDALIKASGGDKSVWPFFNHEEYRQALARPIYLAGPR
;
A
#
# COMPACT_ATOMS: atom_id res chain seq x y z
N MET A 1 -14.58 -10.95 -5.16
CA MET A 1 -15.99 -10.50 -5.07
C MET A 1 -16.02 -8.97 -5.17
N ILE A 2 -17.02 -8.35 -5.80
CA ILE A 2 -17.14 -6.88 -5.82
C ILE A 2 -18.02 -6.44 -4.66
N ASP A 3 -17.49 -5.62 -3.76
CA ASP A 3 -18.20 -5.04 -2.62
C ASP A 3 -18.49 -3.56 -2.88
N ALA A 4 -19.66 -3.31 -3.48
CA ALA A 4 -20.09 -1.96 -3.84
C ALA A 4 -20.21 -1.03 -2.61
N PHE A 5 -20.55 -1.56 -1.43
CA PHE A 5 -20.67 -0.76 -0.22
C PHE A 5 -19.30 -0.27 0.25
N SER A 6 -18.34 -1.18 0.41
CA SER A 6 -16.97 -0.82 0.81
C SER A 6 -16.31 0.12 -0.19
N ARG A 7 -16.45 -0.14 -1.50
CA ARG A 7 -15.95 0.76 -2.55
C ARG A 7 -16.55 2.15 -2.46
N GLN A 8 -17.85 2.27 -2.19
CA GLN A 8 -18.50 3.57 -2.01
C GLN A 8 -17.97 4.30 -0.76
N GLN A 9 -17.83 3.60 0.36
CA GLN A 9 -17.32 4.18 1.60
C GLN A 9 -15.90 4.73 1.42
N ILE A 10 -15.02 3.95 0.79
CA ILE A 10 -13.63 4.35 0.51
C ILE A 10 -13.59 5.53 -0.47
N ALA A 11 -14.37 5.48 -1.56
CA ALA A 11 -14.44 6.59 -2.51
C ALA A 11 -14.89 7.90 -1.85
N GLN A 12 -15.85 7.84 -0.93
CA GLN A 12 -16.28 9.00 -0.16
C GLN A 12 -15.21 9.49 0.82
N ALA A 13 -14.50 8.57 1.49
CA ALA A 13 -13.40 8.91 2.38
C ALA A 13 -12.27 9.62 1.63
N ILE A 14 -11.79 9.07 0.51
CA ILE A 14 -10.75 9.68 -0.35
C ILE A 14 -11.19 11.08 -0.77
N ARG A 15 -12.43 11.23 -1.25
CA ARG A 15 -12.95 12.53 -1.68
C ARG A 15 -12.96 13.54 -0.55
N GLN A 16 -13.46 13.17 0.63
CA GLN A 16 -13.59 14.09 1.76
C GLN A 16 -12.22 14.45 2.36
N PHE A 17 -11.30 13.49 2.44
CA PHE A 17 -9.94 13.72 2.91
C PHE A 17 -9.18 14.63 1.94
N SER A 18 -9.27 14.37 0.62
CA SER A 18 -8.63 15.17 -0.43
C SER A 18 -9.01 16.66 -0.44
N ILE A 19 -10.14 17.03 0.17
CA ILE A 19 -10.60 18.42 0.29
C ILE A 19 -10.54 18.94 1.73
N GLY A 20 -9.87 18.21 2.63
CA GLY A 20 -9.69 18.53 4.05
C GLY A 20 -11.01 18.68 4.80
N ARG A 21 -12.03 17.88 4.47
CA ARG A 21 -13.29 17.82 5.25
C ARG A 21 -13.24 16.83 6.39
N ILE A 22 -12.34 15.86 6.32
CA ILE A 22 -12.09 14.87 7.36
C ILE A 22 -10.59 14.82 7.61
N SER A 23 -10.20 14.43 8.83
CA SER A 23 -8.81 14.19 9.21
C SER A 23 -8.30 12.85 8.67
N ASN A 24 -6.99 12.64 8.75
CA ASN A 24 -6.33 11.35 8.52
C ASN A 24 -6.96 10.25 9.39
N TYR A 25 -7.20 10.49 10.68
CA TYR A 25 -7.82 9.52 11.59
C TYR A 25 -9.25 9.14 11.17
N GLN A 26 -10.07 10.12 10.79
CA GLN A 26 -11.42 9.87 10.30
C GLN A 26 -11.41 9.12 8.96
N TYR A 27 -10.41 9.37 8.10
CA TYR A 27 -10.20 8.60 6.89
C TYR A 27 -9.88 7.13 7.22
N GLU A 28 -8.91 6.89 8.09
CA GLU A 28 -8.50 5.54 8.49
C GLU A 28 -9.64 4.75 9.13
N GLN A 29 -10.42 5.38 10.00
CA GLN A 29 -11.56 4.73 10.63
C GLN A 29 -12.57 4.23 9.60
N ARG A 30 -12.83 5.00 8.55
CA ARG A 30 -13.78 4.63 7.48
C ARG A 30 -13.24 3.54 6.57
N VAL A 31 -11.94 3.57 6.26
CA VAL A 31 -11.29 2.51 5.48
C VAL A 31 -11.24 1.22 6.30
N SER A 32 -10.88 1.29 7.58
CA SER A 32 -10.80 0.15 8.50
C SER A 32 -12.17 -0.50 8.75
N ALA A 33 -13.26 0.26 8.70
CA ALA A 33 -14.62 -0.29 8.76
C ALA A 33 -14.93 -1.25 7.58
N CYS A 34 -14.12 -1.23 6.52
CA CYS A 34 -14.23 -2.12 5.36
C CYS A 34 -13.31 -3.35 5.42
N ILE A 35 -12.62 -3.61 6.54
CA ILE A 35 -11.57 -4.66 6.66
C ILE A 35 -12.02 -6.08 6.33
N SER A 36 -13.31 -6.39 6.53
CA SER A 36 -13.84 -7.74 6.36
C SER A 36 -14.20 -8.10 4.92
N THR A 37 -13.94 -7.22 3.95
CA THR A 37 -14.33 -7.44 2.55
C THR A 37 -13.36 -8.36 1.79
N GLU A 38 -13.85 -9.18 0.86
CA GLU A 38 -13.02 -9.97 -0.06
C GLU A 38 -12.78 -9.26 -1.41
N ASP A 39 -13.04 -7.96 -1.46
CA ASP A 39 -12.83 -7.17 -2.67
C ASP A 39 -11.36 -6.80 -2.84
N ALA A 40 -10.75 -7.30 -3.93
CA ALA A 40 -9.31 -7.21 -4.17
C ALA A 40 -8.78 -5.76 -4.23
N ILE A 41 -9.56 -4.80 -4.77
CA ILE A 41 -9.12 -3.38 -4.74
C ILE A 41 -9.11 -2.84 -3.31
N VAL A 42 -10.06 -3.25 -2.47
CA VAL A 42 -10.13 -2.79 -1.08
C VAL A 42 -8.99 -3.40 -0.28
N GLN A 43 -8.75 -4.70 -0.44
CA GLN A 43 -7.60 -5.38 0.16
C GLN A 43 -6.27 -4.72 -0.26
N ARG A 44 -6.14 -4.34 -1.54
CA ARG A 44 -4.98 -3.59 -2.02
C ARG A 44 -4.81 -2.27 -1.28
N PHE A 45 -5.87 -1.47 -1.14
CA PHE A 45 -5.83 -0.21 -0.39
C PHE A 45 -5.36 -0.40 1.04
N MET A 46 -5.85 -1.44 1.73
CA MET A 46 -5.45 -1.74 3.10
C MET A 46 -3.99 -2.16 3.21
N SER A 47 -3.49 -2.92 2.22
CA SER A 47 -2.09 -3.35 2.20
C SER A 47 -1.10 -2.21 1.92
N ASP A 48 -1.53 -1.18 1.18
CA ASP A 48 -0.71 -0.02 0.81
C ASP A 48 -0.90 1.17 1.76
N ALA A 49 -1.76 1.09 2.77
CA ALA A 49 -2.11 2.18 3.70
C ALA A 49 -1.01 2.53 4.73
N GLU A 50 0.27 2.28 4.41
CA GLU A 50 1.43 2.61 5.26
C GLU A 50 1.63 4.14 5.46
N TRP A 51 0.88 5.00 4.76
CA TRP A 51 1.11 6.44 4.64
C TRP A 51 0.22 7.33 5.53
N ILE A 52 -0.69 6.76 6.32
CA ILE A 52 -1.66 7.55 7.12
C ILE A 52 -1.48 7.35 8.64
N THR A 53 -0.62 6.41 9.03
CA THR A 53 -0.22 6.13 10.41
C THR A 53 0.75 7.19 10.95
N ASP A 54 0.46 8.46 10.73
CA ASP A 54 1.09 9.53 11.48
C ASP A 54 0.49 9.54 12.88
N ASP A 55 1.33 9.76 13.89
CA ASP A 55 0.88 9.78 15.28
C ASP A 55 0.02 11.03 15.57
N ASP A 56 0.08 12.05 14.70
CA ASP A 56 -0.69 13.28 14.83
C ASP A 56 -1.94 13.33 13.90
N GLU A 57 -3.04 13.85 14.43
CA GLU A 57 -4.26 14.09 13.65
C GLU A 57 -4.13 15.38 12.82
N PHE A 58 -4.34 15.29 11.50
CA PHE A 58 -4.28 16.43 10.58
C PHE A 58 -5.34 16.37 9.48
N SER A 59 -5.65 17.53 8.88
CA SER A 59 -6.45 17.65 7.67
C SER A 59 -5.64 18.35 6.56
N LEU A 60 -5.89 18.03 5.29
CA LEU A 60 -5.19 18.65 4.14
C LEU A 60 -5.47 20.16 3.93
N LYS A 61 -6.15 20.82 4.87
CA LYS A 61 -6.28 22.29 4.91
C LYS A 61 -5.16 22.94 5.72
N ASP A 62 -4.47 22.16 6.54
CA ASP A 62 -3.47 22.62 7.49
C ASP A 62 -2.10 22.78 6.80
N GLU A 63 -2.06 23.55 5.70
CA GLU A 63 -0.88 23.85 4.85
C GLU A 63 -0.43 22.73 3.89
N GLN A 64 -0.90 21.49 4.05
CA GLN A 64 -0.57 20.38 3.15
C GLN A 64 -1.52 20.28 1.96
N LEU A 65 -1.11 20.85 0.82
CA LEU A 65 -1.84 20.75 -0.44
C LEU A 65 -1.40 19.51 -1.24
N LEU A 66 -2.37 18.71 -1.69
CA LEU A 66 -2.12 17.68 -2.69
C LEU A 66 -1.55 18.30 -3.98
N THR A 67 -0.50 17.69 -4.51
CA THR A 67 0.03 17.98 -5.82
C THR A 67 -1.02 17.76 -6.91
N ALA A 68 -0.79 18.28 -8.12
CA ALA A 68 -1.67 18.01 -9.26
C ALA A 68 -1.76 16.50 -9.56
N GLN A 69 -0.64 15.79 -9.44
CA GLN A 69 -0.55 14.36 -9.69
C GLN A 69 -1.38 13.54 -8.67
N GLU A 70 -1.24 13.82 -7.37
CA GLU A 70 -2.01 13.10 -6.34
C GLU A 70 -3.52 13.36 -6.46
N ARG A 71 -3.92 14.57 -6.85
CA ARG A 71 -5.34 14.87 -7.12
C ARG A 71 -5.87 14.08 -8.31
N GLU A 72 -5.09 13.99 -9.38
CA GLU A 72 -5.46 13.20 -10.56
C GLU A 72 -5.59 11.71 -10.19
N GLU A 73 -4.62 11.18 -9.44
CA GLU A 73 -4.62 9.80 -8.97
C GLU A 73 -5.84 9.51 -8.08
N ASN A 74 -6.11 10.36 -7.08
CA ASN A 74 -7.30 10.22 -6.22
C ASN A 74 -8.60 10.28 -7.02
N ALA A 75 -8.71 11.18 -8.00
CA ALA A 75 -9.88 11.26 -8.88
C ALA A 75 -10.07 9.97 -9.69
N ARG A 76 -8.98 9.40 -10.20
CA ARG A 76 -9.01 8.15 -10.97
C ARG A 76 -9.36 6.94 -10.11
N ILE A 77 -8.82 6.86 -8.89
CA ILE A 77 -9.20 5.84 -7.90
C ILE A 77 -10.69 5.92 -7.60
N ILE A 78 -11.20 7.12 -7.28
CA ILE A 78 -12.63 7.33 -6.99
C ILE A 78 -13.46 6.86 -8.19
N LEU A 79 -13.06 7.22 -9.41
CA LEU A 79 -13.77 6.79 -10.61
C LEU A 79 -13.80 5.25 -10.75
N PHE A 80 -12.68 4.57 -10.51
CA PHE A 80 -12.60 3.12 -10.56
C PHE A 80 -13.50 2.46 -9.51
N LEU A 81 -13.41 2.89 -8.24
CA LEU A 81 -14.23 2.36 -7.15
C LEU A 81 -15.73 2.49 -7.47
N ARG A 82 -16.13 3.57 -8.14
CA ARG A 82 -17.52 3.84 -8.53
C ARG A 82 -17.95 3.12 -9.82
N SER A 83 -17.02 2.70 -10.66
CA SER A 83 -17.31 1.98 -11.91
C SER A 83 -17.76 0.54 -11.70
N ASN A 84 -17.55 -0.03 -10.50
CA ASN A 84 -17.78 -1.45 -10.18
C ASN A 84 -17.08 -2.41 -11.15
N LEU A 85 -15.96 -2.00 -11.76
CA LEU A 85 -15.11 -2.89 -12.55
C LEU A 85 -14.36 -3.88 -11.65
N GLU A 86 -14.13 -5.09 -12.13
CA GLU A 86 -13.32 -6.07 -11.42
C GLU A 86 -11.86 -5.61 -11.35
N TYR A 87 -11.24 -5.74 -10.17
CA TYR A 87 -9.82 -5.42 -10.00
C TYR A 87 -8.98 -6.63 -10.42
N ARG A 88 -8.17 -6.46 -11.47
CA ARG A 88 -7.40 -7.56 -12.10
C ARG A 88 -5.89 -7.41 -11.98
N TRP A 89 -5.42 -6.43 -11.21
CA TRP A 89 -3.99 -6.29 -11.00
C TRP A 89 -3.49 -7.42 -10.11
N PRO A 90 -2.34 -8.04 -10.46
CA PRO A 90 -1.81 -9.16 -9.71
C PRO A 90 -1.46 -8.71 -8.29
N GLU A 91 -1.95 -9.45 -7.29
CA GLU A 91 -1.46 -9.31 -5.93
C GLU A 91 -0.01 -9.77 -5.87
N PRO A 92 0.88 -9.08 -5.12
CA PRO A 92 2.21 -9.60 -4.90
C PRO A 92 2.09 -10.93 -4.14
N GLU A 93 2.44 -12.04 -4.78
CA GLU A 93 2.58 -13.33 -4.09
C GLU A 93 3.65 -13.18 -3.01
N ILE A 94 3.21 -13.01 -1.77
CA ILE A 94 4.11 -13.02 -0.61
C ILE A 94 4.54 -14.48 -0.44
N THR A 95 5.59 -14.89 -1.15
CA THR A 95 6.20 -16.21 -0.92
C THR A 95 6.73 -16.26 0.52
N THR A 96 5.95 -16.90 1.39
CA THR A 96 6.14 -16.97 2.84
C THR A 96 7.24 -17.94 3.27
N LEU A 97 7.96 -18.58 2.34
CA LEU A 97 9.21 -19.27 2.68
C LEU A 97 10.27 -18.21 3.01
N SER A 98 10.22 -17.80 4.25
CA SER A 98 10.82 -16.60 4.75
C SER A 98 12.32 -16.78 4.86
N TRP A 99 13.05 -16.06 4.01
CA TRP A 99 14.49 -15.84 4.12
C TRP A 99 14.93 -15.37 5.52
N SER A 100 13.99 -14.94 6.38
CA SER A 100 14.19 -14.73 7.82
C SER A 100 14.77 -15.96 8.54
N TYR A 101 14.44 -17.18 8.10
CA TYR A 101 15.03 -18.40 8.65
C TYR A 101 16.49 -18.56 8.23
N ILE A 102 16.82 -18.21 6.98
CA ILE A 102 18.19 -18.29 6.46
C ILE A 102 19.06 -17.21 7.10
N THR A 103 18.55 -15.98 7.25
CA THR A 103 19.25 -14.90 7.95
C THR A 103 19.33 -15.15 9.45
N GLY A 104 18.28 -15.70 10.06
CA GLY A 104 18.27 -16.13 11.46
C GLY A 104 19.30 -17.21 11.75
N ALA A 105 19.38 -18.24 10.89
CA ALA A 105 20.41 -19.28 10.98
C ALA A 105 21.83 -18.72 10.79
N SER A 106 22.02 -17.77 9.86
CA SER A 106 23.32 -17.12 9.65
C SER A 106 23.75 -16.28 10.85
N CYS A 107 22.82 -15.55 11.48
CA CYS A 107 23.08 -14.84 12.73
C CYS A 107 23.44 -15.79 13.87
N PHE A 108 22.72 -16.90 13.99
CA PHE A 108 22.97 -17.92 15.02
C PHE A 108 24.37 -18.54 14.89
N LEU A 109 24.86 -18.75 13.67
CA LEU A 109 26.22 -19.22 13.44
C LEU A 109 27.28 -18.17 13.78
N LEU A 110 27.04 -16.90 13.43
CA LEU A 110 27.93 -15.78 13.76
C LEU A 110 28.05 -15.53 15.28
N THR A 111 26.95 -15.68 16.03
CA THR A 111 26.99 -15.55 17.49
C THR A 111 27.78 -16.67 18.16
N ILE A 112 27.71 -17.90 17.65
CA ILE A 112 28.52 -19.04 18.14
C ILE A 112 30.01 -18.78 17.92
N ILE A 113 30.40 -18.22 16.77
CA ILE A 113 31.80 -17.92 16.45
C ILE A 113 32.35 -16.80 17.34
N LEU A 114 31.57 -15.72 17.55
CA LEU A 114 31.98 -14.58 18.36
C LEU A 114 32.03 -14.88 19.87
N ALA A 115 31.28 -15.88 20.34
CA ALA A 115 31.28 -16.32 21.74
C ALA A 115 32.64 -16.89 22.19
N GLN A 116 33.50 -17.27 21.24
CA GLN A 116 34.84 -17.80 21.52
C GLN A 116 35.88 -16.72 21.89
N TYR A 117 35.57 -15.42 21.77
CA TYR A 117 36.56 -14.33 21.85
C TYR A 117 36.39 -13.34 23.03
N GLY A 118 35.60 -13.69 24.05
CA GLY A 118 35.52 -12.94 25.32
C GLY A 118 34.28 -12.05 25.49
N THR A 119 33.76 -12.00 26.72
CA THR A 119 32.38 -11.63 27.05
C THR A 119 32.05 -10.13 27.02
N GLN A 120 33.04 -9.23 27.12
CA GLN A 120 32.77 -7.79 27.29
C GLN A 120 32.52 -7.04 25.96
N ARG A 121 33.12 -7.50 24.84
CA ARG A 121 32.87 -6.96 23.48
C ARG A 121 31.75 -7.70 22.72
N PHE A 122 31.33 -8.84 23.25
CA PHE A 122 30.34 -9.73 22.66
C PHE A 122 28.96 -9.05 22.54
N TRP A 123 28.46 -8.43 23.61
CA TRP A 123 27.11 -7.85 23.65
C TRP A 123 26.89 -6.67 22.70
N GLN A 124 27.91 -5.85 22.46
CA GLN A 124 27.80 -4.72 21.53
C GLN A 124 27.86 -5.18 20.07
N ALA A 125 28.69 -6.18 19.76
CA ALA A 125 28.82 -6.74 18.42
C ALA A 125 27.58 -7.56 18.01
N THR A 126 26.96 -8.30 18.93
CA THR A 126 25.73 -9.06 18.65
C THR A 126 24.54 -8.14 18.40
N LEU A 127 24.37 -7.07 19.20
CA LEU A 127 23.29 -6.12 18.99
C LEU A 127 23.42 -5.40 17.63
N GLY A 128 24.62 -4.95 17.29
CA GLY A 128 24.89 -4.28 16.00
C GLY A 128 24.66 -5.19 14.79
N THR A 129 25.08 -6.45 14.86
CA THR A 129 24.86 -7.42 13.78
C THR A 129 23.38 -7.77 13.60
N VAL A 130 22.63 -7.94 14.69
CA VAL A 130 21.18 -8.16 14.62
C VAL A 130 20.47 -6.97 13.97
N ILE A 131 20.79 -5.74 14.37
CA ILE A 131 20.20 -4.52 13.79
C ILE A 131 20.51 -4.43 12.29
N LEU A 132 21.77 -4.63 11.89
CA LEU A 132 22.17 -4.59 10.48
C LEU A 132 21.46 -5.66 9.64
N VAL A 133 21.28 -6.87 10.18
CA VAL A 133 20.55 -7.94 9.48
C VAL A 133 19.06 -7.63 9.38
N CYS A 134 18.44 -7.08 10.42
CA CYS A 134 17.04 -6.61 10.37
C CYS A 134 16.85 -5.50 9.33
N LEU A 135 17.75 -4.51 9.29
CA LEU A 135 17.70 -3.43 8.29
C LEU A 135 17.95 -3.96 6.87
N TRP A 136 18.92 -4.85 6.70
CA TRP A 136 19.24 -5.42 5.39
C TRP A 136 18.11 -6.32 4.87
N THR A 137 17.52 -7.15 5.74
CA THR A 137 16.35 -7.96 5.38
C THR A 137 15.13 -7.11 5.07
N HIS A 138 14.85 -6.06 5.86
CA HIS A 138 13.79 -5.10 5.57
C HIS A 138 14.01 -4.43 4.21
N HIS A 139 15.21 -3.92 3.94
CA HIS A 139 15.57 -3.27 2.68
C HIS A 139 15.48 -4.24 1.49
N LEU A 140 16.02 -5.46 1.61
CA LEU A 140 15.92 -6.48 0.55
C LEU A 140 14.48 -6.89 0.30
N ARG A 141 13.67 -7.04 1.35
CA ARG A 141 12.24 -7.37 1.25
C ARG A 141 11.47 -6.26 0.55
N ASN A 142 11.75 -5.00 0.88
CA ASN A 142 11.11 -3.85 0.24
C ASN A 142 11.50 -3.73 -1.25
N LYS A 143 12.80 -3.86 -1.54
CA LYS A 143 13.31 -3.84 -2.93
C LYS A 143 12.72 -4.99 -3.76
N ARG A 144 12.61 -6.17 -3.16
CA ARG A 144 12.05 -7.36 -3.81
C ARG A 144 10.55 -7.22 -4.08
N LYS A 145 9.76 -6.74 -3.11
CA LYS A 145 8.33 -6.43 -3.32
C LYS A 145 8.14 -5.52 -4.53
N LYS A 146 8.96 -4.47 -4.65
CA LYS A 146 8.90 -3.53 -5.77
C LYS A 146 9.23 -4.20 -7.11
N HIS A 147 10.29 -5.00 -7.18
CA HIS A 147 10.67 -5.71 -8.41
C HIS A 147 9.66 -6.79 -8.83
N GLU A 148 9.14 -7.57 -7.88
CA GLU A 148 8.13 -8.60 -8.15
C GLU A 148 6.85 -7.93 -8.65
N GLN A 149 6.42 -6.84 -8.01
CA GLN A 149 5.27 -6.08 -8.46
C GLN A 149 5.48 -5.51 -9.87
N ASP A 150 6.62 -4.87 -10.17
CA ASP A 150 6.91 -4.34 -11.51
C ASP A 150 6.99 -5.45 -12.58
N ALA A 151 7.50 -6.63 -12.24
CA ALA A 151 7.55 -7.78 -13.14
C ALA A 151 6.15 -8.37 -13.40
N LEU A 152 5.32 -8.50 -12.36
CA LEU A 152 3.93 -8.96 -12.44
C LEU A 152 3.08 -7.98 -13.26
N ILE A 153 3.27 -6.67 -13.06
CA ILE A 153 2.64 -5.61 -13.86
C ILE A 153 3.03 -5.75 -15.34
N LYS A 154 4.31 -5.95 -15.62
CA LYS A 154 4.79 -6.13 -17.00
C LYS A 154 4.23 -7.40 -17.63
N ALA A 155 4.05 -8.47 -16.86
CA ALA A 155 3.52 -9.74 -17.31
C ALA A 155 1.99 -9.73 -17.49
N SER A 156 1.25 -8.97 -16.68
CA SER A 156 -0.21 -8.89 -16.77
C SER A 156 -0.68 -8.17 -18.04
N GLY A 157 0.17 -7.36 -18.67
CA GLY A 157 -0.22 -6.52 -19.81
C GLY A 157 -1.08 -5.32 -19.42
N GLY A 158 -1.19 -5.04 -18.10
CA GLY A 158 -1.89 -3.87 -17.58
C GLY A 158 -1.09 -2.58 -17.80
N ASP A 159 -1.79 -1.48 -18.04
CA ASP A 159 -1.18 -0.17 -18.25
C ASP A 159 -1.08 0.60 -16.93
N LYS A 160 0.14 0.69 -16.39
CA LYS A 160 0.41 1.35 -15.10
C LYS A 160 0.07 2.84 -15.12
N SER A 161 0.07 3.47 -16.30
CA SER A 161 -0.23 4.91 -16.42
C SER A 161 -1.68 5.24 -16.07
N VAL A 162 -2.58 4.26 -16.08
CA VAL A 162 -4.01 4.41 -15.78
C VAL A 162 -4.48 3.59 -14.59
N TRP A 163 -3.56 3.05 -13.78
CA TRP A 163 -3.90 2.37 -12.53
C TRP A 163 -4.89 3.23 -11.71
N PRO A 164 -5.95 2.66 -11.10
CA PRO A 164 -6.24 1.23 -10.92
C PRO A 164 -7.00 0.54 -12.07
N PHE A 165 -7.29 1.24 -13.17
CA PHE A 165 -7.85 0.59 -14.37
C PHE A 165 -6.82 -0.35 -14.98
N PHE A 166 -7.26 -1.43 -15.62
CA PHE A 166 -6.33 -2.37 -16.23
C PHE A 166 -5.73 -1.82 -17.54
N ASN A 167 -6.51 -1.03 -18.29
CA ASN A 167 -6.07 -0.43 -19.54
C ASN A 167 -6.80 0.89 -19.83
N HIS A 168 -6.34 1.61 -20.87
CA HIS A 168 -6.92 2.89 -21.30
C HIS A 168 -8.36 2.78 -21.80
N GLU A 169 -8.82 1.62 -22.26
CA GLU A 169 -10.20 1.45 -22.73
C GLU A 169 -11.18 1.49 -21.56
N GLU A 170 -10.92 0.72 -20.50
CA GLU A 170 -11.74 0.73 -19.28
C GLU A 170 -11.78 2.13 -18.65
N TYR A 171 -10.62 2.80 -18.60
CA TYR A 171 -10.55 4.16 -18.07
C TYR A 171 -11.41 5.14 -18.88
N ARG A 172 -11.32 5.10 -20.21
CA ARG A 172 -12.13 5.96 -21.10
C ARG A 172 -13.63 5.65 -20.99
N GLN A 173 -14.01 4.38 -20.88
CA GLN A 173 -15.40 3.98 -20.70
C GLN A 173 -15.96 4.48 -19.36
N ALA A 174 -15.18 4.39 -18.28
CA ALA A 174 -15.57 4.92 -16.99
C ALA A 174 -15.72 6.45 -17.00
N LEU A 175 -14.83 7.17 -17.71
CA LEU A 175 -14.94 8.62 -17.92
C LEU A 175 -16.20 9.02 -18.69
N ALA A 176 -16.68 8.18 -19.62
CA ALA A 176 -17.88 8.45 -20.40
C ALA A 176 -19.19 8.35 -19.58
N ARG A 177 -19.15 7.72 -18.39
CA ARG A 177 -20.26 7.67 -17.43
C ARG A 177 -19.81 8.21 -16.08
N PRO A 178 -19.51 9.51 -15.97
CA PRO A 178 -18.86 10.04 -14.78
C PRO A 178 -19.86 10.08 -13.62
N ILE A 179 -19.81 9.07 -12.76
CA ILE A 179 -20.48 9.08 -11.47
C ILE A 179 -19.67 10.03 -10.58
N TYR A 180 -20.22 11.23 -10.31
CA TYR A 180 -19.69 12.38 -9.54
C TYR A 180 -19.09 13.60 -10.27
N LEU A 181 -19.10 13.70 -11.61
CA LEU A 181 -18.95 15.02 -12.29
C LEU A 181 -20.29 15.68 -12.63
N ALA A 182 -21.38 14.91 -12.61
CA ALA A 182 -22.73 15.45 -12.56
C ALA A 182 -23.10 15.77 -11.10
N GLY A 183 -22.76 16.97 -10.64
CA GLY A 183 -23.42 17.52 -9.45
C GLY A 183 -24.92 17.75 -9.75
N PRO A 184 -25.79 17.86 -8.73
CA PRO A 184 -27.12 18.43 -8.97
C PRO A 184 -26.93 19.83 -9.56
N ARG A 185 -27.67 20.13 -10.64
CA ARG A 185 -27.84 21.50 -11.12
C ARG A 185 -28.56 22.33 -10.08
#